data_AF-A0A165KL81-F1
#
_entry.id   AF-A0A165KL81-F1
#
_cell.length_a   1.000
_cell.length_b   1.000
_cell.length_c   1.000
_cell.angle_alpha   90.00
_cell.angle_beta   90.00
_cell.angle_gamma   90.00
#
_symmetry.space_group_name_H-M   'P 1'
#
loop_
_entity.id
_entity.type
_entity.pdbx_description
1 polymer ?
#
loop_
_entity_poly.entity_id
_entity_poly.type
_entity_poly.pdbx_seq_one_letter_code
_entity_poly.pdbx_strand_id
1 'polypeptide(L)'
;MRFTAVLPVLAALAASAHAASGWASSCTGQKISGSILTANCINSSGLTTATSINLNTCLVNVFGQLGCGSEGQALKTCNDCTVSSATITCSCLKGGNSDRLRSSVDSNNCIGNRNGALTC
;
A
#
# COMPACT_ATOMS: atom_id res chain seq x y z
N MET A 1 34.85 -44.37 11.98
CA MET A 1 33.78 -43.91 11.07
C MET A 1 33.42 -42.49 11.50
N ARG A 2 33.61 -41.49 10.63
CA ARG A 2 33.44 -40.07 10.94
C ARG A 2 31.95 -39.69 10.78
N PHE A 3 31.30 -39.23 11.84
CA PHE A 3 29.93 -38.73 11.79
C PHE A 3 29.93 -37.23 11.50
N THR A 4 29.59 -36.86 10.27
CA THR A 4 29.37 -35.46 9.86
C THR A 4 28.00 -34.99 10.36
N ALA A 5 27.99 -34.08 11.34
CA ALA A 5 26.78 -33.40 11.79
C ALA A 5 26.42 -32.29 10.78
N VAL A 6 25.24 -32.37 10.18
CA VAL A 6 24.72 -31.34 9.27
C VAL A 6 23.70 -30.52 10.06
N LEU A 7 24.03 -29.27 10.40
CA LEU A 7 23.08 -28.35 11.05
C LEU A 7 22.10 -27.82 10.00
N PRO A 8 20.77 -27.87 10.24
CA PRO A 8 19.81 -27.19 9.37
C PRO A 8 19.85 -25.70 9.67
N VAL A 9 20.19 -24.89 8.67
CA VAL A 9 20.03 -23.43 8.73
C VAL A 9 18.55 -23.12 8.56
N LEU A 10 17.87 -22.81 9.67
CA LEU A 10 16.49 -22.34 9.67
C LEU A 10 16.48 -20.86 9.26
N ALA A 11 16.23 -20.57 7.99
CA ALA A 11 16.06 -19.20 7.52
C ALA A 11 14.74 -18.63 8.07
N ALA A 12 14.84 -17.75 9.07
CA ALA A 12 13.71 -16.99 9.56
C ALA A 12 13.32 -15.93 8.51
N LEU A 13 12.20 -16.12 7.81
CA LEU A 13 11.58 -15.03 7.05
C LEU A 13 10.99 -14.05 8.07
N ALA A 14 11.70 -12.95 8.30
CA ALA A 14 11.16 -11.81 9.04
C ALA A 14 10.04 -11.18 8.20
N ALA A 15 8.80 -11.54 8.48
CA ALA A 15 7.65 -10.77 8.01
C ALA A 15 7.67 -9.43 8.75
N SER A 16 8.07 -8.36 8.08
CA SER A 16 7.89 -7.00 8.58
C SER A 16 6.40 -6.71 8.65
N ALA A 17 5.83 -6.86 9.84
CA ALA A 17 4.50 -6.34 10.14
C ALA A 17 4.57 -4.81 10.05
N HIS A 18 4.24 -4.24 8.89
CA HIS A 18 3.96 -2.83 8.77
C HIS A 18 2.68 -2.57 9.56
N ALA A 19 2.81 -2.02 10.76
CA ALA A 19 1.68 -1.57 11.54
C ALA A 19 1.09 -0.34 10.83
N ALA A 20 0.16 -0.58 9.90
CA ALA A 20 -0.59 0.47 9.28
C ALA A 20 -1.50 1.11 10.35
N SER A 21 -1.31 2.40 10.59
CA SER A 21 -2.01 3.13 11.64
C SER A 21 -3.35 3.72 11.19
N GLY A 22 -3.80 3.40 9.96
CA GLY A 22 -5.04 3.93 9.38
C GLY A 22 -5.00 5.44 9.17
N TRP A 23 -4.72 5.90 7.95
CA TRP A 23 -4.63 7.32 7.65
C TRP A 23 -5.99 8.03 7.57
N ALA A 24 -7.02 7.37 7.05
CA ALA A 24 -8.24 8.05 6.58
C ALA A 24 -9.07 8.69 7.71
N SER A 25 -8.91 8.28 8.96
CA SER A 25 -9.61 8.87 10.11
C SER A 25 -9.08 10.26 10.49
N SER A 26 -7.83 10.57 10.12
CA SER A 26 -7.12 11.79 10.48
C SER A 26 -6.74 12.63 9.28
N CYS A 27 -7.24 12.27 8.09
CA CYS A 27 -6.94 12.94 6.84
C CYS A 27 -8.21 13.25 6.05
N THR A 28 -8.18 14.32 5.26
CA THR A 28 -9.31 14.78 4.44
C THR A 28 -8.88 15.30 3.09
N GLY A 29 -9.84 15.47 2.17
CA GLY A 29 -9.59 16.04 0.84
C GLY A 29 -8.76 15.14 -0.07
N GLN A 30 -8.81 13.82 0.16
CA GLN A 30 -8.03 12.83 -0.54
C GLN A 30 -8.30 12.78 -2.04
N LYS A 31 -7.24 12.72 -2.84
CA LYS A 31 -7.29 12.64 -4.30
C LYS A 31 -6.16 11.75 -4.81
N ILE A 32 -6.43 11.03 -5.90
CA ILE A 32 -5.41 10.27 -6.63
C ILE A 32 -5.14 10.97 -7.97
N SER A 33 -3.88 11.17 -8.29
CA SER A 33 -3.43 11.62 -9.61
C SER A 33 -2.23 10.77 -10.04
N GLY A 34 -2.41 10.01 -11.13
CA GLY A 34 -1.43 8.99 -11.52
C GLY A 34 -1.19 8.00 -10.39
N SER A 35 0.04 7.96 -9.86
CA SER A 35 0.41 7.11 -8.73
C SER A 35 0.45 7.79 -7.37
N ILE A 36 0.12 9.08 -7.31
CA ILE A 36 0.24 9.87 -6.10
C ILE A 36 -1.12 10.02 -5.43
N LEU A 37 -1.22 9.60 -4.17
CA LEU A 37 -2.30 9.95 -3.26
C LEU A 37 -1.90 11.24 -2.55
N THR A 38 -2.73 12.28 -2.64
CA THR A 38 -2.60 13.52 -1.86
C THR A 38 -3.73 13.60 -0.85
N ALA A 39 -3.44 14.13 0.34
CA ALA A 39 -4.43 14.38 1.39
C ALA A 39 -3.96 15.48 2.35
N ASN A 40 -4.87 15.95 3.19
CA ASN A 40 -4.59 16.89 4.27
C ASN A 40 -4.74 16.16 5.60
N CYS A 41 -3.63 15.92 6.30
CA CYS A 41 -3.56 15.05 7.48
C CYS A 41 -3.23 15.82 8.75
N ILE A 42 -3.87 15.44 9.87
CA ILE A 42 -3.63 16.05 11.17
C ILE A 42 -2.28 15.58 11.73
N ASN A 43 -1.48 16.52 12.22
CA ASN A 43 -0.20 16.26 12.89
C ASN A 43 -0.35 16.16 14.41
N SER A 44 0.74 15.90 15.14
CA SER A 44 0.72 15.73 16.61
C SER A 44 0.30 16.98 17.37
N SER A 45 0.38 18.15 16.74
CA SER A 45 -0.08 19.42 17.30
C SER A 45 -1.56 19.71 16.99
N GLY A 46 -2.26 18.79 16.33
CA GLY A 46 -3.66 18.96 15.91
C GLY A 46 -3.84 19.81 14.65
N LEU A 47 -2.75 20.22 13.99
CA LEU A 47 -2.80 21.03 12.78
C LEU A 47 -2.86 20.17 11.52
N THR A 48 -3.59 20.63 10.52
CA THR A 48 -3.69 19.95 9.23
C THR A 48 -2.50 20.30 8.34
N THR A 49 -1.86 19.28 7.78
CA THR A 49 -0.70 19.40 6.87
C THR A 49 -1.01 18.72 5.54
N ALA A 50 -0.74 19.39 4.43
CA ALA A 50 -0.84 18.78 3.11
C ALA A 50 0.30 17.77 2.92
N THR A 51 -0.03 16.56 2.50
CA THR A 51 0.93 15.47 2.35
C THR A 51 0.58 14.61 1.14
N SER A 52 1.55 13.83 0.69
CA SER A 52 1.40 12.95 -0.46
C SER A 52 2.25 11.70 -0.30
N ILE A 53 1.80 10.62 -0.93
CA ILE A 53 2.52 9.35 -0.97
C ILE A 53 2.37 8.71 -2.35
N ASN A 54 3.41 8.02 -2.79
CA ASN A 54 3.37 7.23 -4.01
C ASN A 54 2.76 5.85 -3.69
N LEU A 55 1.57 5.57 -4.21
CA LEU A 55 0.85 4.31 -3.96
C LEU A 55 1.64 3.07 -4.44
N ASN A 56 2.61 3.21 -5.35
CA ASN A 56 3.49 2.11 -5.75
C ASN A 56 4.40 1.61 -4.62
N THR A 57 4.57 2.39 -3.54
CA THR A 57 5.35 1.95 -2.37
C THR A 57 4.51 1.14 -1.39
N CYS A 58 3.18 1.23 -1.43
CA CYS A 58 2.28 0.57 -0.48
C CYS A 58 1.33 -0.46 -1.10
N LEU A 59 1.13 -0.44 -2.43
CA LEU A 59 0.16 -1.30 -3.11
C LEU A 59 0.82 -2.26 -4.10
N VAL A 60 0.29 -3.48 -4.13
CA VAL A 60 0.62 -4.56 -5.07
C VAL A 60 -0.57 -4.88 -5.97
N ASN A 61 -0.30 -5.34 -7.19
CA ASN A 61 -1.29 -5.97 -8.06
C ASN A 61 -0.95 -7.46 -8.22
N VAL A 62 -1.84 -8.35 -7.80
CA VAL A 62 -1.70 -9.80 -7.93
C VAL A 62 -2.81 -10.32 -8.83
N PHE A 63 -2.50 -10.56 -10.11
CA PHE A 63 -3.45 -11.07 -11.11
C PHE A 63 -4.77 -10.26 -11.19
N GLY A 64 -4.66 -8.93 -11.09
CA GLY A 64 -5.79 -7.99 -11.16
C GLY A 64 -6.41 -7.69 -9.80
N GLN A 65 -5.99 -8.37 -8.73
CA GLN A 65 -6.42 -8.10 -7.37
C GLN A 65 -5.49 -7.06 -6.76
N LEU A 66 -6.07 -5.92 -6.37
CA LEU A 66 -5.35 -4.85 -5.69
C LEU A 66 -5.19 -5.23 -4.21
N GLY A 67 -3.98 -5.11 -3.69
CA GLY A 67 -3.68 -5.43 -2.30
C GLY A 67 -2.64 -4.50 -1.70
N CYS A 68 -2.47 -4.62 -0.40
CA CYS A 68 -1.39 -3.96 0.34
C CYS A 68 -0.09 -4.76 0.21
N GLY A 69 1.03 -4.07 -0.03
CA GLY A 69 2.36 -4.68 -0.07
C GLY A 69 3.45 -3.66 -0.38
N SER A 70 4.60 -3.80 0.28
CA SER A 70 5.74 -2.90 0.14
C SER A 70 6.33 -2.97 -1.27
N GLU A 71 6.59 -1.80 -1.85
CA GLU A 71 7.23 -1.65 -3.17
C GLU A 71 6.53 -2.45 -4.29
N GLY A 72 5.21 -2.62 -4.17
CA GLY A 72 4.43 -3.49 -5.03
C GLY A 72 4.21 -3.00 -6.46
N GLN A 73 4.49 -1.72 -6.73
CA GLN A 73 4.39 -1.11 -8.06
C GLN A 73 3.04 -1.33 -8.76
N ALA A 74 1.94 -1.45 -8.00
CA ALA A 74 0.62 -1.77 -8.54
C ALA A 74 0.20 -0.89 -9.72
N LEU A 75 0.48 0.42 -9.64
CA LEU A 75 0.03 1.40 -10.64
C LEU A 75 0.88 1.41 -11.92
N LYS A 76 1.89 0.52 -12.04
CA LYS A 76 2.47 0.18 -13.35
C LYS A 76 1.50 -0.62 -14.22
N THR A 77 0.58 -1.36 -13.60
CA THR A 77 -0.36 -2.25 -14.29
C THR A 77 -1.82 -1.96 -13.96
N CYS A 78 -2.07 -1.12 -12.94
CA CYS A 78 -3.38 -0.58 -12.59
C CYS A 78 -3.56 0.85 -13.10
N ASN A 79 -4.80 1.21 -13.45
CA ASN A 79 -5.21 2.53 -13.89
C ASN A 79 -6.63 2.85 -13.36
N ASP A 80 -7.17 4.01 -13.72
CA ASP A 80 -8.52 4.46 -13.34
C ASP A 80 -8.79 4.34 -11.83
N CYS A 81 -7.77 4.73 -11.06
CA CYS A 81 -7.77 4.66 -9.62
C CYS A 81 -8.57 5.82 -9.01
N THR A 82 -9.46 5.47 -8.09
CA THR A 82 -10.29 6.40 -7.33
C THR A 82 -10.18 6.09 -5.85
N VAL A 83 -10.23 7.12 -5.00
CA VAL A 83 -10.25 6.97 -3.55
C VAL A 83 -11.56 7.49 -2.98
N SER A 84 -12.16 6.73 -2.08
CA SER A 84 -13.30 7.17 -1.27
C SER A 84 -13.08 6.71 0.16
N SER A 85 -13.02 7.67 1.09
CA SER A 85 -12.53 7.42 2.46
C SER A 85 -11.16 6.72 2.44
N ALA A 86 -11.07 5.50 2.98
CA ALA A 86 -9.87 4.66 2.94
C ALA A 86 -9.82 3.68 1.76
N THR A 87 -10.92 3.52 1.01
CA THR A 87 -11.02 2.50 -0.02
C THR A 87 -10.45 3.04 -1.33
N ILE A 88 -9.37 2.40 -1.82
CA ILE A 88 -8.80 2.66 -3.13
C ILE A 88 -9.34 1.61 -4.09
N THR A 89 -9.94 2.06 -5.19
CA THR A 89 -10.45 1.19 -6.25
C THR A 89 -9.75 1.50 -7.55
N CYS A 90 -9.16 0.50 -8.18
CA CYS A 90 -8.46 0.62 -9.45
C CYS A 90 -8.91 -0.46 -10.43
N SER A 91 -8.69 -0.23 -11.71
CA SER A 91 -8.77 -1.26 -12.76
C SER A 91 -7.37 -1.81 -13.00
N CYS A 92 -7.13 -3.09 -12.75
CA CYS A 92 -5.80 -3.71 -12.75
C CYS A 92 -5.69 -4.83 -13.77
N LEU A 93 -4.55 -4.95 -14.46
CA LEU A 93 -4.30 -6.06 -15.39
C LEU A 93 -4.28 -7.39 -14.65
N LYS A 94 -4.93 -8.40 -15.24
CA LYS A 94 -4.92 -9.79 -14.76
C LYS A 94 -3.68 -10.57 -15.21
N GLY A 95 -2.94 -10.06 -16.20
CA GLY A 95 -1.71 -10.65 -16.75
C GLY A 95 -1.85 -11.03 -18.23
N GLY A 96 -0.73 -11.04 -18.98
CA GLY A 96 -0.55 -11.58 -20.34
C GLY A 96 -1.33 -10.93 -21.49
N ASN A 97 -2.59 -10.58 -21.25
CA ASN A 97 -3.54 -9.95 -22.17
C ASN A 97 -3.94 -8.56 -21.63
N SER A 98 -4.75 -7.83 -22.39
CA SER A 98 -5.35 -6.55 -21.97
C SER A 98 -6.52 -6.69 -20.97
N ASP A 99 -6.76 -7.90 -20.45
CA ASP A 99 -7.85 -8.17 -19.51
C ASP A 99 -7.62 -7.49 -18.15
N ARG A 100 -8.64 -6.76 -17.68
CA ARG A 100 -8.59 -5.99 -16.44
C ARG A 100 -9.65 -6.47 -15.45
N LEU A 101 -9.32 -6.40 -14.17
CA LEU A 101 -10.26 -6.56 -13.06
C LEU A 101 -10.35 -5.24 -12.31
N ARG A 102 -11.58 -4.76 -12.06
CA ARG A 102 -11.78 -3.65 -11.11
C ARG A 102 -11.77 -4.21 -9.70
N SER A 103 -10.80 -3.78 -8.91
CA SER A 103 -10.52 -4.31 -7.58
C SER A 103 -10.32 -3.16 -6.59
N SER A 104 -10.72 -3.39 -5.35
CA SER A 104 -10.66 -2.42 -4.26
C SER A 104 -9.87 -2.97 -3.09
N VAL A 105 -9.16 -2.07 -2.41
CA VAL A 105 -8.42 -2.38 -1.17
C VAL A 105 -8.75 -1.33 -0.13
N ASP A 106 -8.92 -1.75 1.12
CA ASP A 106 -8.91 -0.82 2.25
C ASP A 106 -7.46 -0.43 2.55
N SER A 107 -7.10 0.80 2.18
CA SER A 107 -5.75 1.32 2.32
C SER A 107 -5.36 1.66 3.75
N ASN A 108 -6.31 1.68 4.71
CA ASN A 108 -5.94 1.79 6.13
C ASN A 108 -5.08 0.61 6.59
N ASN A 109 -5.12 -0.52 5.88
CA ASN A 109 -4.31 -1.70 6.18
C ASN A 109 -2.83 -1.57 5.78
N CYS A 110 -2.45 -0.55 5.02
CA CYS A 110 -1.06 -0.33 4.62
C CYS A 110 -0.63 1.13 4.50
N ILE A 111 -1.52 2.08 4.76
CA ILE A 111 -1.21 3.50 4.77
C ILE A 111 -1.61 4.05 6.14
N GLY A 112 -0.66 4.70 6.80
CA GLY A 112 -0.81 5.40 8.05
C GLY A 112 -0.59 6.90 7.91
N ASN A 113 -0.99 7.64 8.93
CA ASN A 113 -0.60 9.03 9.13
C ASN A 113 0.40 9.10 10.30
N ARG A 114 1.62 9.55 10.02
CA ARG A 114 2.69 9.75 11.01
C ARG A 114 3.01 11.23 11.11
N ASN A 115 2.44 11.89 12.13
CA ASN A 115 2.65 13.32 12.39
C ASN A 115 2.32 14.23 11.17
N GLY A 116 1.23 13.95 10.47
CA GLY A 116 0.81 14.69 9.28
C GLY A 116 1.46 14.23 7.98
N ALA A 117 2.33 13.21 8.02
CA ALA A 117 2.93 12.59 6.83
C ALA A 117 2.30 11.23 6.54
N LEU A 118 1.86 11.01 5.30
CA LEU A 118 1.43 9.68 4.86
C LEU A 118 2.62 8.73 4.78
N THR A 119 2.47 7.53 5.33
CA THR A 119 3.49 6.48 5.28
C THR A 119 2.85 5.13 4.96
N CYS A 120 3.60 4.23 4.34
CA CYS A 120 3.41 2.80 4.61
C CYS A 120 4.26 2.44 5.86
#